data_AF-A0A8X8CIG4-F1
#
_entry.id   AF-A0A8X8CIG4-F1
#
_cell.length_a   1.000
_cell.length_b   1.000
_cell.length_c   1.000
_cell.angle_alpha   90.00
_cell.angle_beta   90.00
_cell.angle_gamma   90.00
#
_symmetry.space_group_name_H-M   'P 1'
#
loop_
_entity.id
_entity.type
_entity.pdbx_description
1 polymer ?
#
loop_
_entity_poly.entity_id
_entity_poly.type
_entity_poly.pdbx_seq_one_letter_code
_entity_poly.pdbx_strand_id
1 'polypeptide(L)'
;MYLVESKGGAIVCMLFSLFFLGTWPAIMTLLERRGRLPQHTYLDYSITNLLAAVIIALTFGEIGSGRPNFTTQLSQDNWPSIMFAMAGGVVLSLGNLSTQYAWAFVGLSVTEVITSSITVVIGTTLNYFLDDKINKAEILFPGVGCFLIAVCLGSAVHSSNAADNRAKLKGLTSDNKNVTGTVGFSAYSNEASQNKGVKDMENGSSAPEKAKAGTADFLVELENRRSIKVFGRSTVIGLSITFFAGFCFSLFSPAFNLATNDQWHTLKKGVPKLVVYTAFFWFSVSCFVLAIILNVTFLYRPVLNLPRSSLKAYLNDWNGRGWAFLAGLLCGFGNGLQFMGGQAAGYAAADAVQVSTPTCEHILGHPHLWRVQKIIAKNIHFACKYVVHVYCSCWDSDGIVRTSKMSDQLPAHSLDKLYGGGSKYYSLYSVDKIGITQEMLFNS
;
A
#
# COMPACT_ATOMS: atom_id res chain seq x y z
N MET A 1 -9.47 -23.30 12.03
CA MET A 1 -9.08 -21.95 11.57
C MET A 1 -9.90 -20.87 12.25
N TYR A 2 -9.28 -19.72 12.47
CA TYR A 2 -9.88 -18.57 13.13
C TYR A 2 -10.73 -17.82 12.10
N LEU A 3 -11.95 -17.45 12.47
CA LEU A 3 -12.86 -16.72 11.60
C LEU A 3 -13.20 -15.38 12.25
N VAL A 4 -13.13 -14.31 11.47
CA VAL A 4 -13.56 -12.98 11.91
C VAL A 4 -15.06 -12.89 11.71
N GLU A 5 -15.82 -13.18 12.77
CA GLU A 5 -17.29 -13.22 12.72
C GLU A 5 -17.94 -11.91 13.18
N SER A 6 -17.19 -11.03 13.86
CA SER A 6 -17.74 -9.81 14.46
C SER A 6 -17.42 -8.55 13.65
N LYS A 7 -18.38 -7.61 13.61
CA LYS A 7 -18.25 -6.27 13.02
C LYS A 7 -17.01 -5.55 13.58
N GLY A 8 -16.87 -5.57 14.90
CA GLY A 8 -15.75 -4.96 15.60
C GLY A 8 -14.42 -5.59 15.19
N GLY A 9 -14.35 -6.93 15.10
CA GLY A 9 -13.16 -7.65 14.65
C GLY A 9 -12.73 -7.27 13.23
N ALA A 10 -13.69 -7.20 12.29
CA ALA A 10 -13.42 -6.80 10.90
C ALA A 10 -12.90 -5.36 10.80
N ILE A 11 -13.51 -4.41 11.52
CA ILE A 11 -13.07 -3.01 11.56
C ILE A 11 -11.65 -2.91 12.14
N VAL A 12 -11.37 -3.59 13.25
CA VAL A 12 -10.05 -3.60 13.88
C VAL A 12 -8.99 -4.17 12.93
N CYS A 13 -9.29 -5.28 12.24
CA CYS A 13 -8.39 -5.85 11.23
C CYS A 13 -8.07 -4.82 10.13
N MET A 14 -9.09 -4.11 9.64
CA MET A 14 -8.91 -3.10 8.59
C MET A 14 -8.11 -1.89 9.04
N LEU A 15 -8.29 -1.42 10.28
CA LEU A 15 -7.50 -0.30 10.84
C LEU A 15 -6.03 -0.68 11.00
N PHE A 16 -5.73 -1.89 11.51
CA PHE A 16 -4.35 -2.36 11.60
C PHE A 16 -3.74 -2.62 10.23
N SER A 17 -4.51 -3.23 9.31
CA SER A 17 -4.13 -3.39 7.91
C SER A 17 -3.74 -2.05 7.31
N LEU A 18 -4.56 -1.02 7.51
CA LEU A 18 -4.32 0.30 6.99
C LEU A 18 -3.00 0.89 7.50
N PHE A 19 -2.78 0.81 8.81
CA PHE A 19 -1.57 1.32 9.44
C PHE A 19 -0.31 0.61 8.91
N PHE A 20 -0.33 -0.71 8.78
CA PHE A 20 0.80 -1.48 8.27
C PHE A 20 1.04 -1.24 6.78
N LEU A 21 -0.02 -1.27 5.96
CA LEU A 21 0.05 -1.04 4.52
C LEU A 21 0.52 0.39 4.20
N GLY A 22 0.12 1.40 4.99
CA GLY A 22 0.60 2.77 4.84
C GLY A 22 2.06 2.99 5.23
N THR A 23 2.60 2.18 6.15
CA THR A 23 3.92 2.41 6.73
C THR A 23 5.05 1.80 5.91
N TRP A 24 4.87 0.61 5.33
CA TRP A 24 5.95 -0.06 4.59
C TRP A 24 6.47 0.73 3.36
N PRO A 25 5.65 1.42 2.53
CA PRO A 25 6.13 2.21 1.39
C PRO A 25 7.06 3.35 1.81
N ALA A 26 6.75 3.96 2.96
CA ALA A 26 7.54 5.04 3.53
C ALA A 26 8.92 4.55 3.99
N ILE A 27 9.00 3.36 4.59
CA ILE A 27 10.28 2.73 4.97
C ILE A 27 11.11 2.40 3.73
N MET A 28 10.49 1.83 2.70
CA MET A 28 11.17 1.48 1.45
C MET A 28 11.73 2.73 0.74
N THR A 29 10.94 3.81 0.69
CA THR A 29 11.37 5.10 0.15
C THR A 29 12.51 5.70 0.97
N LEU A 30 12.49 5.57 2.30
CA LEU A 30 13.60 6.00 3.15
C LEU A 30 14.91 5.28 2.83
N LEU A 31 14.85 3.96 2.58
CA LEU A 31 16.02 3.15 2.22
C LEU A 31 16.61 3.56 0.86
N GLU A 32 15.75 3.81 -0.13
CA GLU A 32 16.15 4.34 -1.45
C GLU A 32 16.88 5.69 -1.29
N ARG A 33 16.29 6.62 -0.52
CA ARG A 33 16.89 7.94 -0.24
C ARG A 33 18.20 7.88 0.52
N ARG A 34 18.43 6.83 1.30
CA ARG A 34 19.72 6.55 2.00
C ARG A 34 20.77 5.91 1.08
N GLY A 35 20.42 5.59 -0.16
CA GLY A 35 21.35 5.01 -1.13
C GLY A 35 21.40 3.50 -1.14
N ARG A 36 20.54 2.80 -0.36
CA ARG A 36 20.45 1.34 -0.45
C ARG A 36 19.84 0.96 -1.81
N LEU A 37 20.41 -0.05 -2.45
CA LEU A 37 19.93 -0.50 -3.75
C LEU A 37 18.49 -1.04 -3.63
N PRO A 38 17.57 -0.67 -4.55
CA PRO A 38 16.20 -1.14 -4.53
C PRO A 38 16.11 -2.67 -4.56
N GLN A 39 16.97 -3.33 -5.33
CA GLN A 39 17.00 -4.80 -5.45
C GLN A 39 17.35 -5.48 -4.12
N HIS A 40 18.33 -4.95 -3.40
CA HIS A 40 18.72 -5.50 -2.08
C HIS A 40 17.57 -5.34 -1.08
N THR A 41 16.99 -4.14 -1.07
CA THR A 41 15.84 -3.80 -0.24
C THR A 41 14.64 -4.71 -0.52
N TYR A 42 14.31 -4.95 -1.79
CA TYR A 42 13.15 -5.74 -2.16
C TYR A 42 13.34 -7.24 -1.88
N LEU A 43 14.56 -7.78 -2.05
CA LEU A 43 14.89 -9.15 -1.66
C LEU A 43 14.63 -9.37 -0.16
N ASP A 44 15.18 -8.50 0.69
CA ASP A 44 14.99 -8.57 2.15
C ASP A 44 13.49 -8.43 2.52
N TYR A 45 12.80 -7.45 1.93
CA TYR A 45 11.36 -7.25 2.07
C TYR A 45 10.55 -8.51 1.70
N SER A 46 10.88 -9.16 0.59
CA SER A 46 10.13 -10.32 0.10
C SER A 46 10.24 -11.53 1.03
N ILE A 47 11.40 -11.73 1.66
CA ILE A 47 11.64 -12.83 2.61
C ILE A 47 10.72 -12.67 3.82
N THR A 48 10.69 -11.48 4.43
CA THR A 48 9.89 -11.27 5.63
C THR A 48 8.40 -11.09 5.33
N ASN A 49 8.04 -10.64 4.13
CA ASN A 49 6.67 -10.67 3.66
C ASN A 49 6.13 -12.11 3.57
N LEU A 50 6.90 -13.04 3.01
CA LEU A 50 6.55 -14.47 3.03
C LEU A 50 6.50 -15.02 4.46
N LEU A 51 7.47 -14.65 5.31
CA LEU A 51 7.50 -15.09 6.70
C LEU A 51 6.23 -14.69 7.47
N ALA A 52 5.74 -13.46 7.29
CA ALA A 52 4.49 -13.01 7.90
C ALA A 52 3.30 -13.87 7.45
N ALA A 53 3.22 -14.23 6.16
CA ALA A 53 2.19 -15.12 5.64
C ALA A 53 2.28 -16.53 6.22
N VAL A 54 3.50 -17.08 6.37
CA VAL A 54 3.74 -18.38 7.02
C VAL A 54 3.28 -18.35 8.48
N ILE A 55 3.63 -17.29 9.22
CA ILE A 55 3.20 -17.11 10.61
C ILE A 55 1.68 -17.07 10.69
N ILE A 56 1.01 -16.27 9.85
CA ILE A 56 -0.45 -16.17 9.82
C ILE A 56 -1.09 -17.52 9.48
N ALA A 57 -0.57 -18.25 8.50
CA ALA A 57 -1.09 -19.54 8.08
C ALA A 57 -0.98 -20.60 9.18
N LEU A 58 0.18 -20.69 9.84
CA LEU A 58 0.41 -21.66 10.91
C LEU A 58 -0.25 -21.29 12.25
N THR A 59 -0.63 -20.02 12.43
CA THR A 59 -1.32 -19.56 13.65
C THR A 59 -2.82 -19.51 13.42
N PHE A 60 -3.33 -18.46 12.75
CA PHE A 60 -4.76 -18.25 12.52
C PHE A 60 -5.37 -19.29 11.57
N GLY A 61 -4.57 -19.87 10.66
CA GLY A 61 -5.03 -20.97 9.81
C GLY A 61 -5.25 -22.29 10.56
N GLU A 62 -4.60 -22.49 11.71
CA GLU A 62 -4.70 -23.71 12.52
C GLU A 62 -5.61 -23.55 13.74
N ILE A 63 -5.48 -22.43 14.45
CA ILE A 63 -6.25 -22.14 15.66
C ILE A 63 -7.74 -22.04 15.33
N GLY A 64 -8.63 -22.54 16.20
CA GLY A 64 -10.08 -22.40 16.07
C GLY A 64 -10.79 -23.62 15.47
N SER A 65 -12.10 -23.74 15.75
CA SER A 65 -12.92 -24.90 15.40
C SER A 65 -13.31 -25.01 13.92
N GLY A 66 -13.15 -23.93 13.14
CA GLY A 66 -13.50 -23.91 11.71
C GLY A 66 -12.68 -24.92 10.89
N ARG A 67 -13.35 -25.74 10.08
CA ARG A 67 -12.76 -26.73 9.18
C ARG A 67 -13.16 -26.42 7.72
N PRO A 68 -12.30 -26.73 6.73
CA PRO A 68 -10.93 -27.24 6.87
C PRO A 68 -9.95 -26.19 7.44
N ASN A 69 -8.88 -26.64 8.07
CA ASN A 69 -7.75 -25.78 8.52
C ASN A 69 -6.65 -25.73 7.45
N PHE A 70 -5.66 -24.86 7.61
CA PHE A 70 -4.58 -24.66 6.63
C PHE A 70 -3.90 -25.98 6.21
N THR A 71 -3.43 -26.77 7.18
CA THR A 71 -2.73 -28.04 6.94
C THR A 71 -3.56 -29.07 6.18
N THR A 72 -4.85 -29.20 6.48
CA THR A 72 -5.73 -30.12 5.73
C THR A 72 -5.94 -29.68 4.30
N GLN A 73 -5.92 -28.37 4.01
CA GLN A 73 -6.09 -27.87 2.64
C GLN A 73 -4.86 -28.02 1.77
N LEU A 74 -3.67 -28.23 2.35
CA LEU A 74 -2.45 -28.47 1.59
C LEU A 74 -2.47 -29.80 0.81
N SER A 75 -3.25 -30.78 1.27
CA SER A 75 -3.40 -32.08 0.61
C SER A 75 -4.69 -32.21 -0.22
N GLN A 76 -5.52 -31.17 -0.25
CA GLN A 76 -6.79 -31.17 -1.00
C GLN A 76 -6.60 -30.78 -2.46
N ASP A 77 -7.47 -31.29 -3.33
CA ASP A 77 -7.50 -30.96 -4.77
C ASP A 77 -8.23 -29.64 -5.03
N ASN A 78 -7.63 -28.53 -4.58
CA ASN A 78 -8.15 -27.15 -4.72
C ASN A 78 -7.29 -26.29 -5.67
N TRP A 79 -6.60 -26.94 -6.61
CA TRP A 79 -5.67 -26.31 -7.55
C TRP A 79 -6.23 -25.10 -8.32
N PRO A 80 -7.47 -25.10 -8.85
CA PRO A 80 -8.02 -23.93 -9.53
C PRO A 80 -8.02 -22.68 -8.64
N SER A 81 -8.45 -22.81 -7.38
CA SER A 81 -8.41 -21.73 -6.40
C SER A 81 -6.98 -21.34 -6.02
N ILE A 82 -6.06 -22.29 -5.87
CA ILE A 82 -4.63 -22.00 -5.64
C ILE A 82 -4.06 -21.17 -6.80
N MET A 83 -4.40 -21.49 -8.05
CA MET A 83 -3.93 -20.74 -9.22
C MET A 83 -4.44 -19.31 -9.23
N PHE A 84 -5.69 -19.07 -8.83
CA PHE A 84 -6.19 -17.70 -8.66
C PHE A 84 -5.44 -16.94 -7.55
N ALA A 85 -5.17 -17.59 -6.41
CA ALA A 85 -4.39 -16.99 -5.34
C ALA A 85 -2.97 -16.65 -5.81
N MET A 86 -2.31 -17.56 -6.55
CA MET A 86 -0.99 -17.33 -7.10
C MET A 86 -0.99 -16.24 -8.18
N ALA A 87 -2.00 -16.18 -9.04
CA ALA A 87 -2.16 -15.10 -10.02
C ALA A 87 -2.27 -13.74 -9.33
N GLY A 88 -3.08 -13.66 -8.25
CA GLY A 88 -3.18 -12.49 -7.39
C GLY A 88 -1.82 -12.07 -6.81
N GLY A 89 -1.03 -13.04 -6.33
CA GLY A 89 0.28 -12.75 -5.74
C GLY A 89 1.30 -12.26 -6.78
N VAL A 90 1.29 -12.85 -7.98
CA VAL A 90 2.10 -12.38 -9.10
C VAL A 90 1.79 -10.92 -9.43
N VAL A 91 0.52 -10.55 -9.60
CA VAL A 91 0.17 -9.17 -9.95
C VAL A 91 0.44 -8.19 -8.80
N LEU A 92 0.19 -8.56 -7.53
CA LEU A 92 0.57 -7.71 -6.40
C LEU A 92 2.08 -7.48 -6.36
N SER A 93 2.89 -8.54 -6.54
CA SER A 93 4.35 -8.43 -6.50
C SER A 93 4.90 -7.58 -7.65
N LEU A 94 4.32 -7.66 -8.85
CA LEU A 94 4.64 -6.75 -9.95
C LEU A 94 4.29 -5.30 -9.62
N GLY A 95 3.13 -5.07 -9.03
CA GLY A 95 2.71 -3.74 -8.58
C GLY A 95 3.66 -3.16 -7.53
N ASN A 96 3.96 -3.91 -6.47
CA ASN A 96 4.85 -3.50 -5.37
C ASN A 96 6.28 -3.23 -5.85
N LEU A 97 6.80 -4.06 -6.75
CA LEU A 97 8.12 -3.84 -7.33
C LEU A 97 8.11 -2.58 -8.20
N SER A 98 7.06 -2.39 -9.00
CA SER A 98 6.92 -1.21 -9.86
C SER A 98 6.81 0.09 -9.05
N THR A 99 6.00 0.11 -7.99
CA THR A 99 5.88 1.29 -7.12
C THR A 99 7.20 1.65 -6.46
N GLN A 100 8.02 0.67 -6.07
CA GLN A 100 9.35 0.91 -5.51
C GLN A 100 10.22 1.80 -6.42
N TYR A 101 10.19 1.56 -7.73
CA TYR A 101 10.91 2.39 -8.68
C TYR A 101 10.17 3.70 -8.97
N ALA A 102 8.83 3.68 -9.03
CA ALA A 102 8.02 4.87 -9.32
C ALA A 102 8.17 5.96 -8.25
N TRP A 103 8.24 5.61 -6.96
CA TRP A 103 8.42 6.55 -5.85
C TRP A 103 9.62 7.47 -6.06
N ALA A 104 10.65 6.97 -6.73
CA ALA A 104 11.83 7.78 -6.98
C ALA A 104 11.58 8.93 -7.96
N PHE A 105 10.76 8.69 -9.00
CA PHE A 105 10.49 9.63 -10.09
C PHE A 105 9.38 10.62 -9.77
N VAL A 106 8.25 10.13 -9.26
CA VAL A 106 7.04 10.95 -9.07
C VAL A 106 6.72 11.18 -7.59
N GLY A 107 7.47 10.56 -6.68
CA GLY A 107 7.27 10.69 -5.24
C GLY A 107 6.24 9.71 -4.69
N LEU A 108 6.32 9.48 -3.38
CA LEU A 108 5.44 8.57 -2.65
C LEU A 108 3.97 9.02 -2.77
N SER A 109 3.68 10.28 -2.43
CA SER A 109 2.31 10.82 -2.48
C SER A 109 1.62 10.67 -3.83
N VAL A 110 2.27 10.99 -4.95
CA VAL A 110 1.65 10.88 -6.29
C VAL A 110 1.47 9.42 -6.69
N THR A 111 2.48 8.58 -6.43
CA THR A 111 2.41 7.15 -6.76
C THR A 111 1.23 6.51 -6.07
N GLU A 112 1.15 6.62 -4.74
CA GLU A 112 0.11 5.98 -3.93
C GLU A 112 -1.28 6.50 -4.31
N VAL A 113 -1.43 7.80 -4.53
CA VAL A 113 -2.72 8.39 -4.93
C VAL A 113 -3.20 7.83 -6.27
N ILE A 114 -2.34 7.77 -7.29
CA ILE A 114 -2.73 7.26 -8.62
C ILE A 114 -3.02 5.76 -8.55
N THR A 115 -2.15 4.98 -7.90
CA THR A 115 -2.34 3.52 -7.82
C THR A 115 -3.61 3.18 -7.05
N SER A 116 -3.87 3.82 -5.91
CA SER A 116 -5.08 3.60 -5.13
C SER A 116 -6.34 4.03 -5.88
N SER A 117 -6.29 5.11 -6.68
CA SER A 117 -7.41 5.51 -7.54
C SER A 117 -7.79 4.42 -8.54
N ILE A 118 -6.79 3.85 -9.22
CA ILE A 118 -7.02 2.79 -10.21
C ILE A 118 -7.53 1.54 -9.52
N THR A 119 -6.93 1.13 -8.40
CA THR A 119 -7.37 -0.02 -7.63
C THR A 119 -8.81 0.13 -7.15
N VAL A 120 -9.17 1.30 -6.65
CA VAL A 120 -10.48 1.49 -6.03
C VAL A 120 -11.57 1.64 -7.07
N VAL A 121 -11.28 2.16 -8.26
CA VAL A 121 -12.25 2.18 -9.35
C VAL A 121 -12.41 0.78 -9.93
N ILE A 122 -11.32 0.13 -10.33
CA ILE A 122 -11.39 -1.15 -11.06
C ILE A 122 -11.62 -2.32 -10.09
N GLY A 123 -10.79 -2.44 -9.06
CA GLY A 123 -10.82 -3.53 -8.07
C GLY A 123 -12.13 -3.58 -7.30
N THR A 124 -12.57 -2.45 -6.72
CA THR A 124 -13.87 -2.38 -6.02
C THR A 124 -15.04 -2.73 -6.95
N THR A 125 -15.01 -2.28 -8.21
CA THR A 125 -16.07 -2.59 -9.17
C THR A 125 -16.10 -4.09 -9.49
N LEU A 126 -14.95 -4.69 -9.79
CA LEU A 126 -14.86 -6.13 -10.05
C LEU A 126 -15.30 -6.93 -8.83
N ASN A 127 -14.79 -6.60 -7.65
CA ASN A 127 -15.14 -7.25 -6.39
C ASN A 127 -16.60 -7.06 -6.01
N TYR A 128 -17.23 -5.93 -6.34
CA TYR A 128 -18.66 -5.71 -6.10
C TYR A 128 -19.50 -6.74 -6.84
N PHE A 129 -19.16 -7.04 -8.10
CA PHE A 129 -19.84 -8.08 -8.86
C PHE A 129 -19.45 -9.50 -8.44
N LEU A 130 -18.19 -9.72 -8.08
CA LEU A 130 -17.72 -11.02 -7.59
C LEU A 130 -18.29 -11.36 -6.21
N ASP A 131 -18.55 -10.39 -5.34
CA ASP A 131 -19.16 -10.61 -4.04
C ASP A 131 -20.70 -10.62 -4.09
N ASP A 132 -21.30 -10.93 -5.26
CA ASP A 132 -22.76 -10.99 -5.44
C ASP A 132 -23.49 -9.72 -4.99
N LYS A 133 -22.82 -8.56 -5.12
CA LYS A 133 -23.34 -7.24 -4.74
C LYS A 133 -23.69 -7.13 -3.24
N ILE A 134 -22.93 -7.83 -2.39
CA ILE A 134 -23.07 -7.79 -0.93
C ILE A 134 -23.05 -6.37 -0.35
N ASN A 135 -22.19 -5.50 -0.90
CA ASN A 135 -22.06 -4.12 -0.46
C ASN A 135 -23.14 -3.25 -1.10
N LYS A 136 -23.66 -2.23 -0.41
CA LYS A 136 -24.68 -1.34 -0.99
C LYS A 136 -24.06 -0.42 -2.04
N ALA A 137 -24.52 -0.52 -3.29
CA ALA A 137 -24.05 0.33 -4.38
C ALA A 137 -24.23 1.83 -4.09
N GLU A 138 -25.32 2.19 -3.41
CA GLU A 138 -25.63 3.59 -3.05
C GLU A 138 -24.63 4.20 -2.06
N ILE A 139 -23.82 3.38 -1.40
CA ILE A 139 -22.83 3.83 -0.42
C ILE A 139 -21.43 3.66 -0.99
N LEU A 140 -21.18 2.52 -1.64
CA LEU A 140 -19.87 2.16 -2.18
C LEU A 140 -19.44 3.11 -3.31
N PHE A 141 -20.25 3.28 -4.35
CA PHE A 141 -19.84 4.04 -5.53
C PHE A 141 -19.82 5.56 -5.32
N PRO A 142 -20.75 6.17 -4.57
CA PRO A 142 -20.62 7.59 -4.20
C PRO A 142 -19.38 7.82 -3.33
N GLY A 143 -19.03 6.86 -2.48
CA GLY A 143 -17.80 6.87 -1.73
C GLY A 143 -16.54 6.85 -2.61
N VAL A 144 -16.50 5.96 -3.61
CA VAL A 144 -15.45 5.95 -4.65
C VAL A 144 -15.39 7.29 -5.39
N GLY A 145 -16.54 7.87 -5.75
CA GLY A 145 -16.63 9.18 -6.39
C GLY A 145 -16.06 10.31 -5.52
N CYS A 146 -16.40 10.32 -4.23
CA CYS A 146 -15.86 11.28 -3.25
C CYS A 146 -14.33 11.16 -3.14
N PHE A 147 -13.81 9.93 -3.10
CA PHE A 147 -12.37 9.68 -3.10
C PHE A 147 -11.70 10.24 -4.37
N LEU A 148 -12.27 10.01 -5.56
CA LEU A 148 -11.72 10.54 -6.81
C LEU A 148 -11.68 12.08 -6.81
N ILE A 149 -12.70 12.74 -6.27
CA ILE A 149 -12.70 14.21 -6.11
C ILE A 149 -11.56 14.66 -5.20
N ALA A 150 -11.38 13.99 -4.04
CA ALA A 150 -10.30 14.31 -3.11
C ALA A 150 -8.91 14.12 -3.76
N VAL A 151 -8.75 13.08 -4.58
CA VAL A 151 -7.52 12.83 -5.35
C VAL A 151 -7.27 13.90 -6.40
N CYS A 152 -8.29 14.31 -7.16
CA CYS A 152 -8.17 15.39 -8.13
C CYS A 152 -7.71 16.70 -7.48
N LEU A 153 -8.32 17.05 -6.33
CA LEU A 153 -7.93 18.22 -5.54
C LEU A 153 -6.49 18.11 -5.01
N GLY A 154 -6.11 16.94 -4.48
CA GLY A 154 -4.74 16.68 -4.01
C GLY A 154 -3.70 16.77 -5.14
N SER A 155 -4.04 16.28 -6.33
CA SER A 155 -3.17 16.30 -7.51
C SER A 155 -2.91 17.72 -8.02
N ALA A 156 -3.92 18.59 -8.01
CA ALA A 156 -3.77 20.00 -8.39
C ALA A 156 -2.76 20.74 -7.49
N VAL A 157 -2.78 20.46 -6.19
CA VAL A 157 -1.79 21.00 -5.22
C VAL A 157 -0.38 20.48 -5.52
N HIS A 158 -0.24 19.22 -5.92
CA HIS A 158 1.07 18.62 -6.20
C HIS A 158 1.71 19.17 -7.50
N SER A 159 0.92 19.41 -8.54
CA SER A 159 1.40 20.04 -9.78
C SER A 159 2.02 21.42 -9.52
N SER A 160 1.47 22.17 -8.56
CA SER A 160 2.03 23.46 -8.12
C SER A 160 3.41 23.30 -7.46
N ASN A 161 3.59 22.30 -6.60
CA ASN A 161 4.88 22.00 -5.97
C ASN A 161 5.96 21.54 -6.97
N ALA A 162 5.58 20.76 -8.00
CA ALA A 162 6.53 20.34 -9.04
C ALA A 162 7.07 21.52 -9.86
N ALA A 163 6.20 22.50 -10.15
CA ALA A 163 6.61 23.75 -10.81
C ALA A 163 7.56 24.59 -9.93
N ASP A 164 7.28 24.69 -8.64
CA ASP A 164 8.13 25.39 -7.66
C ASP A 164 9.54 24.74 -7.54
N ASN A 165 9.61 23.41 -7.42
CA ASN A 165 10.89 22.69 -7.37
C ASN A 165 11.72 22.92 -8.65
N ARG A 166 11.08 22.93 -9.82
CA ARG A 166 11.75 23.22 -11.09
C ARG A 166 12.28 24.65 -11.16
N ALA A 167 11.55 25.62 -10.62
CA ALA A 167 11.99 27.02 -10.56
C ALA A 167 13.22 27.18 -9.63
N LYS A 168 13.20 26.55 -8.45
CA LYS A 168 14.31 26.55 -7.48
C LYS A 168 15.60 25.97 -8.07
N LEU A 169 15.50 24.83 -8.76
CA LEU A 169 16.64 24.20 -9.42
C LEU A 169 17.21 25.07 -10.55
N LYS A 170 16.35 25.74 -11.32
CA LYS A 170 16.79 26.69 -12.35
C LYS A 170 17.52 27.88 -11.75
N GLY A 171 17.04 28.41 -10.62
CA GLY A 171 17.68 29.51 -9.88
C GLY A 171 19.14 29.19 -9.52
N LEU A 172 19.41 28.02 -8.94
CA LEU A 172 20.78 27.60 -8.63
C LEU A 172 21.70 27.50 -9.86
N THR A 173 21.20 26.96 -10.98
CA THR A 173 22.01 26.92 -12.22
C THR A 173 22.30 28.30 -12.80
N SER A 174 21.42 29.28 -12.57
CA SER A 174 21.64 30.67 -13.01
C SER A 174 22.58 31.41 -12.08
N ASP A 175 22.47 31.20 -10.77
CA ASP A 175 23.36 31.81 -9.78
C ASP A 175 24.80 31.29 -9.92
N ASN A 176 24.97 30.00 -10.20
CA ASN A 176 26.30 29.44 -10.51
C ASN A 176 26.88 29.92 -11.86
N LYS A 177 26.03 30.27 -12.84
CA LYS A 177 26.47 30.87 -14.12
C LYS A 177 26.90 32.32 -13.98
N ASN A 178 26.37 33.06 -13.01
CA ASN A 178 26.79 34.44 -12.75
C ASN A 178 28.13 34.54 -11.99
N VAL A 179 28.63 33.41 -11.45
CA VAL A 179 29.91 33.32 -10.73
C VAL A 179 31.04 32.75 -11.59
N THR A 180 30.75 32.13 -12.74
CA THR A 180 31.79 31.69 -13.68
C THR A 180 31.38 31.94 -15.13
N GLY A 181 32.09 32.85 -15.78
CA GLY A 181 32.03 33.01 -17.23
C GLY A 181 32.41 31.71 -17.94
N THR A 182 31.54 31.28 -18.84
CA THR A 182 31.80 30.37 -19.97
C THR A 182 32.53 29.06 -19.67
N VAL A 183 31.80 28.01 -19.23
CA VAL A 183 32.04 26.63 -19.72
C VAL A 183 30.71 25.88 -19.83
N GLY A 184 30.51 25.22 -20.97
CA GLY A 184 29.29 24.51 -21.34
C GLY A 184 28.96 23.29 -20.47
N PHE A 185 27.68 22.94 -20.47
CA PHE A 185 27.10 21.76 -19.86
C PHE A 185 27.58 20.48 -20.57
N SER A 186 28.74 19.97 -20.17
CA SER A 186 29.16 18.60 -20.45
C SER A 186 30.29 18.22 -19.49
N ALA A 187 30.14 17.06 -18.84
CA ALA A 187 31.05 16.48 -17.85
C ALA A 187 30.90 17.02 -16.41
N TYR A 188 29.94 16.46 -15.67
CA TYR A 188 30.13 16.17 -14.25
C TYR A 188 30.11 14.65 -14.06
N SER A 189 31.10 14.02 -14.70
CA SER A 189 31.54 12.68 -14.38
C SER A 189 33.02 12.80 -14.05
N ASN A 190 33.35 12.48 -12.80
CA ASN A 190 34.70 12.43 -12.20
C ASN A 190 35.39 13.79 -12.02
N GLU A 191 35.37 14.29 -10.78
CA GLU A 191 36.56 14.77 -10.05
C GLU A 191 36.11 15.35 -8.70
N ALA A 192 36.04 14.49 -7.68
CA ALA A 192 36.09 14.92 -6.30
C ALA A 192 37.54 14.80 -5.85
N SER A 193 38.37 15.80 -6.17
CA SER A 193 39.59 16.10 -5.41
C SER A 193 40.22 17.41 -5.84
N GLN A 194 40.50 18.21 -4.81
CA GLN A 194 41.35 19.41 -4.78
C GLN A 194 40.82 20.66 -5.49
N ASN A 195 40.35 21.62 -4.68
CA ASN A 195 40.96 22.93 -4.77
C ASN A 195 41.07 23.58 -3.39
N LYS A 196 42.28 24.05 -3.08
CA LYS A 196 42.75 24.64 -1.82
C LYS A 196 43.12 26.09 -2.13
N GLY A 197 42.65 27.04 -1.33
CA GLY A 197 42.94 28.48 -1.43
C GLY A 197 41.74 29.25 -1.99
N VAL A 198 41.10 30.16 -1.25
CA VAL A 198 41.68 31.30 -0.55
C VAL A 198 41.20 31.37 0.91
N LYS A 199 42.12 31.73 1.80
CA LYS A 199 41.89 31.98 3.23
C LYS A 199 41.09 33.27 3.41
N ASP A 200 40.01 33.19 4.18
CA ASP A 200 39.70 34.19 5.20
C ASP A 200 39.32 33.44 6.49
N MET A 201 40.06 33.73 7.56
CA MET A 201 39.88 33.14 8.88
C MET A 201 38.87 33.98 9.67
N GLU A 202 37.68 33.44 9.89
CA GLU A 202 36.98 33.64 11.16
C GLU A 202 36.36 32.30 11.60
N ASN A 203 36.71 31.92 12.82
CA ASN A 203 36.49 30.61 13.40
C ASN A 203 35.12 30.59 14.10
N GLY A 204 34.19 29.84 13.54
CA GLY A 204 32.96 29.40 14.22
C GLY A 204 32.65 27.99 13.76
N SER A 205 32.86 27.01 14.64
CA SER A 205 32.54 25.60 14.37
C SER A 205 31.03 25.41 14.20
N SER A 206 30.50 25.61 13.00
CA SER A 206 29.21 25.08 12.62
C SER A 206 29.43 23.67 12.09
N ALA A 207 28.87 22.67 12.77
CA ALA A 207 28.57 21.40 12.13
C ALA A 207 27.87 21.71 10.79
N PRO A 208 28.17 20.99 9.69
CA PRO A 208 27.60 21.32 8.38
C PRO A 208 26.08 21.43 8.53
N GLU A 209 25.58 22.66 8.37
CA GLU A 209 24.17 22.96 8.56
C GLU A 209 23.43 22.16 7.49
N LYS A 210 22.68 21.13 7.90
CA LYS A 210 21.98 20.24 6.96
C LYS A 210 21.07 21.10 6.10
N ALA A 211 21.18 20.97 4.77
CA ALA A 211 20.41 21.78 3.84
C ALA A 211 18.91 21.70 4.19
N LYS A 212 18.27 22.87 4.29
CA LYS A 212 16.87 22.96 4.70
C LYS A 212 15.99 22.29 3.64
N ALA A 213 15.17 21.33 4.06
CA ALA A 213 14.33 20.61 3.13
C ALA A 213 13.38 21.55 2.35
N GLY A 214 13.29 21.30 1.03
CA GLY A 214 12.57 22.16 0.09
C GLY A 214 13.42 23.28 -0.54
N THR A 215 14.70 23.43 -0.16
CA THR A 215 15.69 24.21 -0.92
C THR A 215 16.31 23.37 -2.03
N ALA A 216 16.91 24.04 -3.01
CA ALA A 216 17.56 23.35 -4.11
C ALA A 216 18.85 22.63 -3.68
N ASP A 217 19.59 23.14 -2.69
CA ASP A 217 20.75 22.43 -2.10
C ASP A 217 20.34 21.10 -1.46
N PHE A 218 19.20 21.07 -0.77
CA PHE A 218 18.66 19.83 -0.22
C PHE A 218 18.28 18.83 -1.32
N LEU A 219 17.74 19.31 -2.45
CA LEU A 219 17.41 18.44 -3.59
C LEU A 219 18.68 17.85 -4.22
N VAL A 220 19.75 18.63 -4.34
CA VAL A 220 21.05 18.15 -4.83
C VAL A 220 21.67 17.14 -3.86
N GLU A 221 21.66 17.44 -2.55
CA GLU A 221 22.15 16.52 -1.52
C GLU A 221 21.37 15.19 -1.52
N LEU A 222 20.04 15.26 -1.66
CA LEU A 222 19.17 14.09 -1.78
C LEU A 222 19.47 13.29 -3.04
N GLU A 223 19.61 13.96 -4.19
CA GLU A 223 19.96 13.31 -5.46
C GLU A 223 21.32 12.61 -5.38
N ASN A 224 22.29 13.19 -4.68
CA ASN A 224 23.61 12.57 -4.50
C ASN A 224 23.55 11.32 -3.62
N ARG A 225 22.74 11.34 -2.55
CA ARG A 225 22.63 10.22 -1.59
C ARG A 225 21.78 9.06 -2.07
N ARG A 226 20.69 9.33 -2.77
CA ARG A 226 19.70 8.31 -3.16
C ARG A 226 20.27 7.30 -4.14
N SER A 227 19.70 6.09 -4.18
CA SER A 227 20.17 5.03 -5.08
C SER A 227 19.68 5.22 -6.51
N ILE A 228 18.43 5.66 -6.73
CA ILE A 228 17.89 5.89 -8.08
C ILE A 228 18.14 7.34 -8.48
N LYS A 229 18.96 7.57 -9.52
CA LYS A 229 19.19 8.92 -10.04
C LYS A 229 18.06 9.36 -10.98
N VAL A 230 17.46 10.50 -10.69
CA VAL A 230 16.24 11.02 -11.32
C VAL A 230 16.46 12.37 -11.99
N PHE A 231 17.51 13.12 -11.64
CA PHE A 231 17.81 14.38 -12.32
C PHE A 231 18.05 14.16 -13.83
N GLY A 232 17.40 14.98 -14.65
CA GLY A 232 17.43 14.88 -16.11
C GLY A 232 16.56 13.75 -16.71
N ARG A 233 15.86 12.95 -15.88
CA ARG A 233 14.92 11.94 -16.36
C ARG A 233 13.51 12.52 -16.56
N SER A 234 12.76 11.95 -17.49
CA SER A 234 11.37 12.35 -17.74
C SER A 234 10.43 11.82 -16.65
N THR A 235 9.60 12.70 -16.11
CA THR A 235 8.49 12.35 -15.20
C THR A 235 7.50 11.37 -15.85
N VAL A 236 7.43 11.34 -17.18
CA VAL A 236 6.57 10.40 -17.94
C VAL A 236 6.93 8.95 -17.64
N ILE A 237 8.23 8.63 -17.52
CA ILE A 237 8.68 7.26 -17.19
C ILE A 237 8.12 6.84 -15.83
N GLY A 238 8.23 7.72 -14.83
CA GLY A 238 7.69 7.48 -13.50
C GLY A 238 6.17 7.28 -13.52
N LEU A 239 5.44 8.16 -14.22
CA LEU A 239 3.99 8.05 -14.37
C LEU A 239 3.59 6.74 -15.06
N SER A 240 4.26 6.32 -16.13
CA SER A 240 3.97 5.06 -16.81
C SER A 240 4.13 3.85 -15.88
N ILE A 241 5.19 3.82 -15.06
CA ILE A 241 5.40 2.78 -14.06
C ILE A 241 4.28 2.82 -13.00
N THR A 242 3.87 4.02 -12.55
CA THR A 242 2.76 4.20 -11.62
C THR A 242 1.43 3.66 -12.18
N PHE A 243 1.08 3.98 -13.42
CA PHE A 243 -0.14 3.47 -14.06
C PHE A 243 -0.13 1.96 -14.19
N PHE A 244 1.01 1.38 -14.59
CA PHE A 244 1.18 -0.08 -14.63
C PHE A 244 0.99 -0.70 -13.25
N ALA A 245 1.60 -0.13 -12.21
CA ALA A 245 1.45 -0.61 -10.84
C ALA A 245 -0.01 -0.55 -10.35
N GLY A 246 -0.72 0.55 -10.64
CA GLY A 246 -2.13 0.69 -10.28
C GLY A 246 -3.02 -0.33 -10.97
N PHE A 247 -2.75 -0.62 -12.25
CA PHE A 247 -3.44 -1.70 -12.95
C PHE A 247 -3.18 -3.06 -12.30
N CYS A 248 -1.93 -3.38 -11.98
CA CYS A 248 -1.59 -4.60 -11.24
C CYS A 248 -2.31 -4.69 -9.89
N PHE A 249 -2.36 -3.59 -9.12
CA PHE A 249 -3.06 -3.54 -7.84
C PHE A 249 -4.57 -3.69 -7.97
N SER A 250 -5.17 -3.23 -9.06
CA SER A 250 -6.60 -3.42 -9.28
C SER A 250 -7.03 -4.87 -9.49
N LEU A 251 -6.09 -5.77 -9.80
CA LEU A 251 -6.40 -7.15 -10.17
C LEU A 251 -6.11 -8.18 -9.06
N PHE A 252 -5.24 -7.87 -8.09
CA PHE A 252 -4.86 -8.88 -7.09
C PHE A 252 -6.02 -9.27 -6.18
N SER A 253 -6.82 -8.30 -5.76
CA SER A 253 -7.93 -8.51 -4.82
C SER A 253 -9.09 -9.28 -5.47
N PRO A 254 -9.53 -8.95 -6.71
CA PRO A 254 -10.44 -9.80 -7.47
C PRO A 254 -9.94 -11.24 -7.67
N ALA A 255 -8.66 -11.43 -7.99
CA ALA A 255 -8.07 -12.76 -8.10
C ALA A 255 -8.09 -13.51 -6.75
N PHE A 256 -7.80 -12.81 -5.65
CA PHE A 256 -7.86 -13.38 -4.31
C PHE A 256 -9.29 -13.75 -3.90
N ASN A 257 -10.27 -12.90 -4.24
CA ASN A 257 -11.69 -13.16 -4.03
C ASN A 257 -12.14 -14.43 -4.77
N LEU A 258 -11.78 -14.57 -6.04
CA LEU A 258 -12.05 -15.78 -6.81
C LEU A 258 -11.43 -17.03 -6.16
N ALA A 259 -10.23 -16.91 -5.61
CA ALA A 259 -9.57 -18.01 -4.92
C ALA A 259 -10.35 -18.47 -3.67
N THR A 260 -10.84 -17.54 -2.85
CA THR A 260 -11.47 -17.87 -1.56
C THR A 260 -12.97 -18.11 -1.64
N ASN A 261 -13.65 -17.47 -2.60
CA ASN A 261 -15.10 -17.54 -2.75
C ASN A 261 -15.56 -18.48 -3.89
N ASP A 262 -14.67 -18.88 -4.80
CA ASP A 262 -14.95 -19.76 -5.95
C ASP A 262 -16.22 -19.37 -6.73
N GLN A 263 -16.33 -18.08 -7.06
CA GLN A 263 -17.52 -17.51 -7.70
C GLN A 263 -17.72 -17.96 -9.15
N TRP A 264 -16.68 -18.53 -9.76
CA TRP A 264 -16.76 -19.15 -11.08
C TRP A 264 -17.01 -20.66 -11.02
N HIS A 265 -17.27 -21.23 -9.83
CA HIS A 265 -17.56 -22.65 -9.63
C HIS A 265 -16.52 -23.57 -10.28
N THR A 266 -15.25 -23.22 -10.12
CA THR A 266 -14.12 -23.92 -10.73
C THR A 266 -13.71 -25.17 -9.95
N LEU A 267 -14.10 -25.26 -8.68
CA LEU A 267 -13.84 -26.43 -7.86
C LEU A 267 -14.80 -27.58 -8.19
N LYS A 268 -14.30 -28.82 -8.07
CA LYS A 268 -15.11 -30.03 -8.18
C LYS A 268 -16.16 -30.09 -7.07
N LYS A 269 -17.31 -30.71 -7.34
CA LYS A 269 -18.38 -30.91 -6.34
C LYS A 269 -17.83 -31.63 -5.11
N GLY A 270 -18.08 -31.07 -3.92
CA GLY A 270 -17.65 -31.63 -2.63
C GLY A 270 -16.27 -31.16 -2.16
N VAL A 271 -15.49 -30.45 -2.99
CA VAL A 271 -14.24 -29.82 -2.54
C VAL A 271 -14.57 -28.53 -1.78
N PRO A 272 -14.09 -28.36 -0.53
CA PRO A 272 -14.34 -27.15 0.23
C PRO A 272 -13.58 -25.97 -0.37
N LYS A 273 -14.16 -24.77 -0.25
CA LYS A 273 -13.54 -23.52 -0.70
C LYS A 273 -12.19 -23.28 -0.02
N LEU A 274 -11.26 -22.65 -0.73
CA LEU A 274 -9.94 -22.34 -0.19
C LEU A 274 -10.09 -21.31 0.94
N VAL A 275 -9.59 -21.64 2.13
CA VAL A 275 -9.67 -20.69 3.24
C VAL A 275 -8.66 -19.57 3.04
N VAL A 276 -8.96 -18.39 3.60
CA VAL A 276 -8.14 -17.19 3.42
C VAL A 276 -6.67 -17.40 3.77
N TYR A 277 -6.37 -18.19 4.80
CA TYR A 277 -5.01 -18.44 5.23
C TYR A 277 -4.21 -19.28 4.22
N THR A 278 -4.84 -20.32 3.67
CA THR A 278 -4.23 -21.15 2.61
C THR A 278 -4.08 -20.36 1.31
N ALA A 279 -5.09 -19.58 0.95
CA ALA A 279 -5.02 -18.67 -0.20
C ALA A 279 -3.88 -17.66 -0.03
N PHE A 280 -3.77 -17.01 1.14
CA PHE A 280 -2.74 -16.02 1.43
C PHE A 280 -1.33 -16.61 1.46
N PHE A 281 -1.19 -17.85 1.91
CA PHE A 281 0.07 -18.59 1.84
C PHE A 281 0.53 -18.77 0.39
N TRP A 282 -0.29 -19.36 -0.49
CA TRP A 282 0.07 -19.59 -1.90
C TRP A 282 0.25 -18.28 -2.68
N PHE A 283 -0.60 -17.29 -2.40
CA PHE A 283 -0.44 -15.92 -2.88
C PHE A 283 0.96 -15.39 -2.53
N SER A 284 1.36 -15.48 -1.25
CA SER A 284 2.66 -14.97 -0.79
C SER A 284 3.85 -15.77 -1.31
N VAL A 285 3.71 -17.08 -1.49
CA VAL A 285 4.73 -17.92 -2.15
C VAL A 285 4.97 -17.46 -3.58
N SER A 286 3.90 -17.21 -4.35
CA SER A 286 4.05 -16.70 -5.72
C SER A 286 4.66 -15.28 -5.75
N CYS A 287 4.27 -14.40 -4.83
CA CYS A 287 4.89 -13.08 -4.67
C CYS A 287 6.41 -13.20 -4.48
N PHE A 288 6.82 -14.10 -3.57
CA PHE A 288 8.21 -14.32 -3.21
C PHE A 288 9.01 -14.90 -4.37
N VAL A 289 8.50 -15.96 -5.03
CA VAL A 289 9.17 -16.57 -6.18
C VAL A 289 9.41 -15.54 -7.28
N LEU A 290 8.38 -14.76 -7.63
CA LEU A 290 8.53 -13.70 -8.64
C LEU A 290 9.51 -12.61 -8.19
N ALA A 291 9.44 -12.20 -6.92
CA ALA A 291 10.33 -11.19 -6.35
C ALA A 291 11.79 -11.62 -6.43
N ILE A 292 12.10 -12.86 -6.08
CA ILE A 292 13.45 -13.43 -6.19
C ILE A 292 13.90 -13.45 -7.65
N ILE A 293 13.09 -13.99 -8.57
CA ILE A 293 13.45 -14.08 -9.99
C ILE A 293 13.77 -12.69 -10.57
N LEU A 294 12.88 -11.72 -10.38
CA LEU A 294 13.05 -10.38 -10.92
C LEU A 294 14.20 -9.63 -10.26
N ASN A 295 14.30 -9.65 -8.93
CA ASN A 295 15.34 -8.87 -8.26
C ASN A 295 16.73 -9.49 -8.41
N VAL A 296 16.86 -10.81 -8.43
CA VAL A 296 18.14 -11.46 -8.79
C VAL A 296 18.52 -11.12 -10.22
N THR A 297 17.56 -11.11 -11.15
CA THR A 297 17.81 -10.64 -12.53
C THR A 297 18.28 -9.19 -12.53
N PHE A 298 17.65 -8.31 -11.75
CA PHE A 298 18.01 -6.90 -11.65
C PHE A 298 19.34 -6.63 -10.93
N LEU A 299 19.86 -7.56 -10.11
CA LEU A 299 21.24 -7.44 -9.59
C LEU A 299 22.25 -7.44 -10.74
N TYR A 300 22.08 -8.35 -11.70
CA TYR A 300 23.01 -8.54 -12.82
C TYR A 300 22.66 -7.67 -14.04
N ARG A 301 21.38 -7.40 -14.26
CA ARG A 301 20.84 -6.55 -15.33
C ARG A 301 20.02 -5.41 -14.71
N PRO A 302 20.69 -4.43 -14.08
CA PRO A 302 20.01 -3.33 -13.41
C PRO A 302 19.21 -2.48 -14.39
N VAL A 303 18.00 -2.13 -13.98
CA VAL A 303 17.15 -1.18 -14.68
C VAL A 303 17.51 0.25 -14.28
N LEU A 304 17.16 1.22 -15.13
CA LEU A 304 17.29 2.65 -14.84
C LEU A 304 18.72 3.12 -14.51
N ASN A 305 19.73 2.48 -15.10
CA ASN A 305 21.16 2.77 -14.89
C ASN A 305 21.62 2.68 -13.43
N LEU A 306 20.97 1.84 -12.63
CA LEU A 306 21.47 1.51 -11.30
C LEU A 306 22.81 0.77 -11.40
N PRO A 307 23.68 0.88 -10.39
CA PRO A 307 24.94 0.16 -10.37
C PRO A 307 24.65 -1.35 -10.34
N ARG A 308 25.48 -2.12 -11.07
CA ARG A 308 25.43 -3.58 -11.01
C ARG A 308 25.79 -4.04 -9.61
N SER A 309 25.13 -5.11 -9.17
CA SER A 309 25.43 -5.77 -7.91
C SER A 309 25.59 -7.27 -8.16
N SER A 310 25.81 -8.03 -7.08
CA SER A 310 25.93 -9.49 -7.11
C SER A 310 25.28 -10.08 -5.87
N LEU A 311 25.00 -11.39 -5.88
CA LEU A 311 24.49 -12.08 -4.70
C LEU A 311 25.45 -11.95 -3.50
N LYS A 312 26.77 -11.99 -3.73
CA LYS A 312 27.76 -11.79 -2.67
C LYS A 312 27.67 -10.39 -2.06
N ALA A 313 27.50 -9.36 -2.89
CA ALA A 313 27.31 -7.99 -2.42
C ALA A 313 25.99 -7.84 -1.64
N TYR A 314 24.90 -8.46 -2.11
CA TYR A 314 23.63 -8.48 -1.40
C TYR A 314 23.72 -9.17 -0.03
N LEU A 315 24.41 -10.31 0.07
CA LEU A 315 24.57 -11.03 1.34
C LEU A 315 25.38 -10.20 2.36
N ASN A 316 26.38 -9.46 1.88
CA ASN A 316 27.22 -8.59 2.71
C ASN A 316 26.57 -7.23 3.05
N ASP A 317 25.47 -6.87 2.39
CA ASP A 317 24.82 -5.57 2.59
C ASP A 317 23.85 -5.56 3.77
N TRP A 318 24.36 -5.15 4.92
CA TRP A 318 23.60 -4.99 6.17
C TRP A 318 23.11 -3.56 6.44
N ASN A 319 23.51 -2.58 5.63
CA ASN A 319 23.18 -1.19 5.89
C ASN A 319 21.71 -0.89 5.54
N GLY A 320 20.85 -0.90 6.56
CA GLY A 320 19.41 -0.69 6.40
C GLY A 320 18.60 -1.97 6.17
N ARG A 321 19.24 -3.16 6.23
CA ARG A 321 18.55 -4.46 6.08
C ARG A 321 17.43 -4.66 7.10
N GLY A 322 17.62 -4.26 8.35
CA GLY A 322 16.58 -4.36 9.39
C GLY A 322 15.30 -3.57 9.07
N TRP A 323 15.45 -2.41 8.43
CA TRP A 323 14.30 -1.62 7.95
C TRP A 323 13.60 -2.31 6.79
N ALA A 324 14.34 -2.96 5.88
CA ALA A 324 13.74 -3.71 4.79
C ALA A 324 12.96 -4.93 5.32
N PHE A 325 13.50 -5.63 6.32
CA PHE A 325 12.80 -6.70 7.02
C PHE A 325 11.51 -6.21 7.69
N LEU A 326 11.57 -5.07 8.39
CA LEU A 326 10.38 -4.46 8.99
C LEU A 326 9.34 -4.10 7.93
N ALA A 327 9.74 -3.51 6.80
CA ALA A 327 8.83 -3.20 5.70
C ALA A 327 8.13 -4.45 5.16
N GLY A 328 8.86 -5.57 5.01
CA GLY A 328 8.28 -6.83 4.57
C GLY A 328 7.30 -7.42 5.58
N LEU A 329 7.62 -7.40 6.88
CA LEU A 329 6.69 -7.84 7.93
C LEU A 329 5.42 -6.99 7.94
N LEU A 330 5.56 -5.66 7.88
CA LEU A 330 4.42 -4.74 7.86
C LEU A 330 3.54 -5.01 6.65
N CYS A 331 4.10 -5.16 5.44
CA CYS A 331 3.30 -5.47 4.27
C CYS A 331 2.59 -6.82 4.37
N GLY A 332 3.29 -7.86 4.86
CA GLY A 332 2.73 -9.20 4.97
C GLY A 332 1.61 -9.30 6.00
N PHE A 333 1.80 -8.72 7.20
CA PHE A 333 0.73 -8.63 8.18
C PHE A 333 -0.41 -7.73 7.71
N GLY A 334 -0.10 -6.62 7.03
CA GLY A 334 -1.07 -5.72 6.44
C GLY A 334 -1.99 -6.44 5.46
N ASN A 335 -1.42 -7.11 4.45
CA ASN A 335 -2.18 -7.89 3.46
C ASN A 335 -2.98 -9.01 4.12
N GLY A 336 -2.40 -9.73 5.08
CA GLY A 336 -3.10 -10.79 5.80
C GLY A 336 -4.35 -10.28 6.52
N LEU A 337 -4.22 -9.16 7.25
CA LEU A 337 -5.34 -8.50 7.93
C LEU A 337 -6.39 -7.95 6.95
N GLN A 338 -5.95 -7.40 5.82
CA GLN A 338 -6.83 -6.96 4.74
C GLN A 338 -7.69 -8.12 4.22
N PHE A 339 -7.08 -9.28 3.95
CA PHE A 339 -7.81 -10.44 3.45
C PHE A 339 -8.73 -11.05 4.51
N MET A 340 -8.33 -11.08 5.77
CA MET A 340 -9.17 -11.55 6.89
C MET A 340 -10.41 -10.67 7.06
N GLY A 341 -10.26 -9.35 7.10
CA GLY A 341 -11.41 -8.46 7.19
C GLY A 341 -12.23 -8.43 5.89
N GLY A 342 -11.61 -8.65 4.73
CA GLY A 342 -12.29 -8.73 3.43
C GLY A 342 -13.19 -9.96 3.33
N GLN A 343 -12.79 -11.09 3.89
CA GLN A 343 -13.66 -12.26 3.98
C GLN A 343 -14.91 -12.00 4.84
N ALA A 344 -14.77 -11.18 5.89
CA ALA A 344 -15.87 -10.85 6.80
C ALA A 344 -16.80 -9.76 6.24
N ALA A 345 -16.25 -8.74 5.57
CA ALA A 345 -16.98 -7.54 5.16
C ALA A 345 -17.16 -7.37 3.64
N GLY A 346 -16.60 -8.28 2.83
CA GLY A 346 -16.51 -8.16 1.37
C GLY A 346 -15.18 -7.56 0.90
N TYR A 347 -14.64 -8.09 -0.19
CA TYR A 347 -13.35 -7.67 -0.75
C TYR A 347 -13.43 -6.31 -1.43
N ALA A 348 -14.60 -5.92 -1.92
CA ALA A 348 -14.83 -4.56 -2.43
C ALA A 348 -14.65 -3.49 -1.34
N ALA A 349 -15.07 -3.77 -0.10
CA ALA A 349 -14.82 -2.88 1.02
C ALA A 349 -13.34 -2.90 1.43
N ALA A 350 -12.69 -4.07 1.37
CA ALA A 350 -11.27 -4.23 1.70
C ALA A 350 -10.35 -3.45 0.74
N ASP A 351 -10.74 -3.29 -0.53
CA ASP A 351 -9.99 -2.49 -1.49
C ASP A 351 -9.96 -1.00 -1.13
N ALA A 352 -10.98 -0.52 -0.41
CA ALA A 352 -11.00 0.84 0.10
C ALA A 352 -9.90 1.10 1.15
N VAL A 353 -9.29 0.07 1.77
CA VAL A 353 -8.13 0.29 2.65
C VAL A 353 -6.94 0.85 1.86
N GLN A 354 -6.79 0.46 0.59
CA GLN A 354 -5.69 0.94 -0.26
C GLN A 354 -5.78 2.46 -0.51
N VAL A 355 -6.98 3.05 -0.45
CA VAL A 355 -7.22 4.50 -0.54
C VAL A 355 -6.43 5.29 0.52
N SER A 356 -6.27 4.71 1.71
CA SER A 356 -5.80 5.48 2.86
C SER A 356 -4.31 5.24 3.17
N THR A 357 -3.64 4.38 2.41
CA THR A 357 -2.19 4.13 2.42
C THR A 357 -1.29 5.36 2.26
N PRO A 358 -1.65 6.45 1.52
CA PRO A 358 -0.78 7.63 1.37
C PRO A 358 -0.50 8.42 2.66
N THR A 359 -0.99 8.00 3.83
CA THR A 359 -1.10 8.87 5.02
C THR A 359 -0.09 8.64 6.14
N CYS A 360 0.76 7.60 6.10
CA CYS A 360 1.67 7.28 7.21
C CYS A 360 3.08 7.91 7.15
N GLU A 361 3.32 8.93 6.32
CA GLU A 361 4.58 9.69 6.36
C GLU A 361 4.83 10.38 7.72
N HIS A 362 3.78 10.57 8.51
CA HIS A 362 3.80 11.26 9.80
C HIS A 362 4.48 10.45 10.93
N ILE A 363 4.65 9.13 10.76
CA ILE A 363 5.05 8.19 11.84
C ILE A 363 6.56 7.94 11.87
N LEU A 364 7.26 8.19 10.76
CA LEU A 364 8.72 7.97 10.65
C LEU A 364 9.57 9.18 11.09
N GLY A 365 8.98 10.16 11.76
CA GLY A 365 9.71 11.12 12.61
C GLY A 365 10.79 11.94 11.92
N HIS A 366 10.51 12.53 10.75
CA HIS A 366 11.40 13.56 10.17
C HIS A 366 10.67 14.92 10.00
N PRO A 367 10.99 15.94 10.81
CA PRO A 367 10.21 17.19 10.91
C PRO A 367 10.42 18.20 9.76
N HIS A 368 11.01 17.83 8.61
CA HIS A 368 11.49 18.83 7.66
C HIS A 368 10.85 18.84 6.26
N LEU A 369 10.00 17.89 5.85
CA LEU A 369 9.22 17.97 4.61
C LEU A 369 7.74 18.28 4.90
N TRP A 370 7.45 19.54 5.30
CA TRP A 370 6.13 19.93 5.83
C TRP A 370 5.54 21.16 5.15
N ARG A 371 4.75 20.93 4.09
CA ARG A 371 3.54 21.73 3.78
C ARG A 371 2.34 20.89 3.38
N VAL A 372 2.53 19.65 2.90
CA VAL A 372 1.44 18.75 2.47
C VAL A 372 0.81 17.96 3.64
N GLN A 373 1.54 17.78 4.74
CA GLN A 373 1.16 16.85 5.81
C GLN A 373 -0.03 17.29 6.69
N LYS A 374 -0.35 18.59 6.79
CA LYS A 374 -1.56 19.04 7.53
C LYS A 374 -2.87 18.68 6.81
N ILE A 375 -2.85 18.60 5.48
CA ILE A 375 -3.99 18.14 4.68
C ILE A 375 -4.12 16.62 4.82
N ILE A 376 -3.00 15.90 4.78
CA ILE A 376 -2.94 14.44 4.93
C ILE A 376 -3.43 13.99 6.32
N ALA A 377 -3.09 14.70 7.41
CA ALA A 377 -3.60 14.38 8.75
C ALA A 377 -5.13 14.57 8.88
N LYS A 378 -5.71 15.57 8.21
CA LYS A 378 -7.18 15.69 8.08
C LYS A 378 -7.77 14.57 7.20
N ASN A 379 -7.05 14.15 6.17
CA ASN A 379 -7.44 13.03 5.31
C ASN A 379 -7.40 11.68 6.04
N ILE A 380 -6.52 11.47 7.04
CA ILE A 380 -6.57 10.29 7.93
C ILE A 380 -7.90 10.21 8.66
N HIS A 381 -8.35 11.33 9.24
CA HIS A 381 -9.62 11.34 9.97
C HIS A 381 -10.81 11.10 9.03
N PHE A 382 -10.79 11.69 7.82
CA PHE A 382 -11.84 11.49 6.82
C PHE A 382 -11.81 10.07 6.22
N ALA A 383 -10.64 9.50 5.98
CA ALA A 383 -10.47 8.16 5.41
C ALA A 383 -10.74 7.06 6.43
N CYS A 384 -10.29 7.20 7.69
CA CYS A 384 -10.74 6.33 8.78
C CYS A 384 -12.25 6.45 8.99
N LYS A 385 -12.82 7.66 8.92
CA LYS A 385 -14.28 7.83 8.93
C LYS A 385 -14.94 7.18 7.73
N TYR A 386 -14.36 7.25 6.54
CA TYR A 386 -14.89 6.67 5.32
C TYR A 386 -14.86 5.14 5.36
N VAL A 387 -13.73 4.53 5.76
CA VAL A 387 -13.62 3.08 5.98
C VAL A 387 -14.61 2.65 7.05
N VAL A 388 -14.63 3.32 8.21
CA VAL A 388 -15.60 3.01 9.27
C VAL A 388 -17.04 3.19 8.78
N HIS A 389 -17.34 4.21 7.98
CA HIS A 389 -18.69 4.46 7.47
C HIS A 389 -19.11 3.42 6.44
N VAL A 390 -18.29 3.15 5.41
CA VAL A 390 -18.56 2.10 4.41
C VAL A 390 -18.75 0.76 5.11
N TYR A 391 -17.88 0.40 6.05
CA TYR A 391 -17.99 -0.85 6.79
C TYR A 391 -19.19 -0.88 7.75
N CYS A 392 -19.45 0.20 8.48
CA CYS A 392 -20.60 0.27 9.38
C CYS A 392 -21.92 0.17 8.62
N SER A 393 -22.01 0.79 7.45
CA SER A 393 -23.20 0.81 6.61
C SER A 393 -23.38 -0.47 5.78
N CYS A 394 -22.32 -1.21 5.46
CA CYS A 394 -22.44 -2.53 4.84
C CYS A 394 -22.93 -3.61 5.84
N TRP A 395 -22.80 -3.37 7.14
CA TRP A 395 -23.23 -4.32 8.18
C TRP A 395 -24.68 -4.08 8.66
N ASP A 396 -25.25 -2.88 8.47
CA ASP A 396 -26.54 -2.48 9.06
C ASP A 396 -27.80 -2.99 8.33
N SER A 397 -27.70 -4.01 7.49
CA SER A 397 -28.88 -4.62 6.87
C SER A 397 -28.66 -6.12 6.72
N ASP A 398 -29.32 -6.86 7.61
CA ASP A 398 -29.29 -8.31 7.80
C ASP A 398 -27.91 -8.89 8.13
N GLY A 399 -27.79 -9.50 9.32
CA GLY A 399 -26.54 -10.06 9.82
C GLY A 399 -25.91 -11.02 8.81
N ILE A 400 -24.91 -10.55 8.08
CA ILE A 400 -24.11 -11.38 7.17
C ILE A 400 -23.19 -12.22 8.04
N VAL A 401 -23.71 -13.38 8.44
CA VAL A 401 -22.91 -14.52 8.82
C VAL A 401 -22.71 -15.33 7.54
N ARG A 402 -21.56 -15.18 6.86
CA ARG A 402 -21.07 -16.22 5.94
C ARG A 402 -20.58 -17.41 6.78
N THR A 403 -21.49 -18.08 7.48
CA THR A 403 -21.29 -19.48 7.85
C THR A 403 -21.78 -20.30 6.68
N SER A 404 -20.96 -21.28 6.30
CA SER A 404 -21.38 -22.41 5.51
C SER A 404 -22.83 -22.82 5.86
N LYS A 405 -23.72 -22.85 4.86
CA LYS A 405 -24.81 -23.84 4.84
C LYS A 405 -24.16 -25.20 4.99
N MET A 406 -24.01 -25.64 6.23
CA MET A 406 -23.58 -26.98 6.61
C MET A 406 -24.60 -27.48 7.62
N SER A 407 -25.80 -27.81 7.11
CA SER A 407 -26.68 -28.88 7.59
C SER A 407 -28.04 -28.82 6.88
N ASP A 408 -28.08 -29.25 5.61
CA ASP A 408 -29.25 -29.99 5.15
C ASP A 408 -29.19 -31.37 5.83
N GLN A 409 -29.71 -31.46 7.06
CA GLN A 409 -30.17 -32.67 7.76
C GLN A 409 -30.40 -32.36 9.24
N LEU A 410 -31.63 -31.98 9.61
CA LEU A 410 -32.33 -32.33 10.87
C LEU A 410 -33.79 -31.81 10.77
N PRO A 411 -34.80 -32.57 11.25
CA PRO A 411 -36.19 -32.36 10.89
C PRO A 411 -36.83 -31.16 11.61
N ALA A 412 -37.76 -30.53 10.90
CA ALA A 412 -38.56 -29.40 11.37
C ALA A 412 -39.47 -29.79 12.55
N HIS A 413 -39.01 -29.56 13.77
CA HIS A 413 -39.87 -29.31 14.93
C HIS A 413 -38.98 -28.85 16.09
N SER A 414 -38.81 -27.53 16.29
CA SER A 414 -38.38 -26.86 17.56
C SER A 414 -38.11 -25.35 17.39
N LEU A 415 -38.73 -24.64 16.43
CA LEU A 415 -38.44 -23.23 16.13
C LEU A 415 -39.44 -22.22 16.73
N ASP A 416 -40.08 -22.57 17.85
CA ASP A 416 -41.13 -21.74 18.49
C ASP A 416 -40.81 -21.30 19.93
N LYS A 417 -39.55 -21.39 20.38
CA LYS A 417 -39.17 -21.02 21.76
C LYS A 417 -38.06 -19.97 21.93
N LEU A 418 -37.61 -19.31 20.86
CA LEU A 418 -36.53 -18.31 20.96
C LEU A 418 -36.88 -16.89 20.49
N TYR A 419 -38.11 -16.64 20.02
CA TYR A 419 -38.61 -15.30 19.74
C TYR A 419 -39.64 -14.87 20.79
N GLY A 420 -39.15 -14.47 21.96
CA GLY A 420 -39.96 -13.91 23.04
C GLY A 420 -39.20 -12.82 23.78
N GLY A 421 -39.40 -11.57 23.36
CA GLY A 421 -38.83 -10.35 23.97
C GLY A 421 -38.03 -9.56 22.92
N GLY A 422 -38.49 -8.44 22.39
CA GLY A 422 -39.23 -7.37 23.06
C GLY A 422 -38.34 -6.13 23.06
N SER A 423 -38.51 -5.31 22.02
CA SER A 423 -38.10 -3.91 21.86
C SER A 423 -37.43 -3.24 23.08
N LYS A 424 -36.11 -2.98 23.00
CA LYS A 424 -35.42 -2.00 23.85
C LYS A 424 -33.99 -1.64 23.39
N TYR A 425 -33.78 -1.30 22.12
CA TYR A 425 -32.56 -0.59 21.67
C TYR A 425 -32.88 0.38 20.51
N TYR A 426 -33.86 1.25 20.71
CA TYR A 426 -34.04 2.47 19.92
C TYR A 426 -33.93 3.67 20.86
N SER A 427 -32.71 4.03 21.24
CA SER A 427 -32.36 5.37 21.72
C SER A 427 -30.85 5.44 21.93
N LEU A 428 -30.08 5.61 20.86
CA LEU A 428 -28.72 6.17 20.94
C LEU A 428 -28.12 6.57 19.58
N TYR A 429 -28.93 6.97 18.60
CA TYR A 429 -28.46 7.80 17.48
C TYR A 429 -29.62 8.69 17.03
N SER A 430 -29.89 9.74 17.81
CA SER A 430 -30.69 10.85 17.32
C SER A 430 -29.88 11.57 16.24
N VAL A 431 -30.44 11.56 15.04
CA VAL A 431 -30.07 12.39 13.90
C VAL A 431 -30.38 13.84 14.28
N ASP A 432 -29.50 14.49 15.04
CA ASP A 432 -29.58 15.93 15.32
C ASP A 432 -28.26 16.42 15.91
N LYS A 433 -27.27 16.59 15.02
CA LYS A 433 -26.17 17.58 15.10
C LYS A 433 -25.29 17.44 13.85
N ILE A 434 -25.92 17.56 12.69
CA ILE A 434 -25.23 17.87 11.43
C ILE A 434 -25.02 19.38 11.43
N GLY A 435 -23.93 19.82 12.05
CA GLY A 435 -23.45 21.19 11.93
C GLY A 435 -22.63 21.32 10.64
N ILE A 436 -23.31 21.43 9.50
CA ILE A 436 -22.71 22.00 8.29
C ILE A 436 -22.73 23.51 8.49
N THR A 437 -21.65 24.08 9.01
CA THR A 437 -21.45 25.54 8.97
C THR A 437 -20.80 25.93 7.65
N GLN A 438 -21.62 26.62 6.87
CA GLN A 438 -21.41 27.18 5.54
C GLN A 438 -20.60 28.49 5.60
N GLU A 439 -19.51 28.54 6.38
CA GLU A 439 -18.66 29.74 6.53
C GLU A 439 -17.18 29.40 6.31
N MET A 440 -16.79 29.25 5.04
CA MET A 440 -15.38 29.42 4.62
C MET A 440 -15.26 29.63 3.10
N LEU A 441 -16.31 30.19 2.47
CA LEU A 441 -16.33 30.57 1.05
C LEU A 441 -16.09 32.07 0.79
N PHE A 442 -15.89 32.88 1.83
CA PHE A 442 -15.50 34.28 1.69
C PHE A 442 -14.54 34.68 2.80
N ASN A 443 -13.24 34.59 2.54
CA ASN A 443 -12.27 35.66 2.81
C ASN A 443 -10.87 35.23 2.35
N SER A 444 -10.45 35.92 1.27
CA SER A 444 -9.11 36.30 0.79
C SER A 444 -7.89 35.48 1.21
#